data_AF-A0A5Q3QEE4-F1
#
_entry.id   AF-A0A5Q3QEE4-F1
#
_cell.length_a   1.000
_cell.length_b   1.000
_cell.length_c   1.000
_cell.angle_alpha   90.00
_cell.angle_beta   90.00
_cell.angle_gamma   90.00
#
_symmetry.space_group_name_H-M   'P 1'
#
loop_
_entity.id
_entity.type
_entity.pdbx_description
1 polymer ?
#
loop_
_entity_poly.entity_id
_entity_poly.type
_entity_poly.pdbx_seq_one_letter_code
_entity_poly.pdbx_strand_id
1 'polypeptide(L)'
;MEKLTRLINDLDRAADDITAANKALSNAKGHDLGTPGIDTASEEFRDTWSDGISKISEGAKATSDALGVARSTYAKLENEVASLVAAAGEASQAPTGGSQAGAGEGQSSHIEQRLSG
;
A
#
# COMPACT_ATOMS: atom_id res chain seq x y z
N MET A 1 5.21 4.09 3.93
CA MET A 1 4.50 2.79 4.00
C MET A 1 4.48 2.14 5.39
N GLU A 2 5.59 2.16 6.13
CA GLU A 2 5.68 1.46 7.42
C GLU A 2 4.71 1.98 8.49
N LYS A 3 4.56 3.32 8.61
CA LYS A 3 3.59 3.94 9.54
C LYS A 3 2.14 3.54 9.26
N LEU A 4 1.79 3.42 7.98
CA LEU A 4 0.46 3.04 7.51
C LEU A 4 0.16 1.56 7.81
N THR A 5 1.19 0.72 7.70
CA THR A 5 1.12 -0.71 8.06
C THR A 5 0.96 -0.89 9.56
N ARG A 6 1.69 -0.12 10.38
CA ARG A 6 1.52 -0.15 11.84
C ARG A 6 0.12 0.29 12.25
N LEU A 7 -0.40 1.36 11.65
CA LEU A 7 -1.75 1.84 11.94
C LEU A 7 -2.84 0.80 11.61
N ILE A 8 -2.71 0.11 10.48
CA ILE A 8 -3.59 -1.01 10.11
C ILE A 8 -3.56 -2.10 11.20
N ASN A 9 -2.36 -2.53 11.60
CA ASN A 9 -2.21 -3.58 12.61
C ASN A 9 -2.74 -3.16 13.98
N ASP A 10 -2.57 -1.90 14.36
CA ASP A 10 -3.07 -1.36 15.64
C ASP A 10 -4.61 -1.33 15.65
N LEU A 11 -5.25 -0.99 14.52
CA LEU A 11 -6.71 -1.02 14.37
C LEU A 11 -7.28 -2.44 14.42
N ASP A 12 -6.64 -3.39 13.74
CA ASP A 12 -7.07 -4.80 13.77
C ASP A 12 -6.96 -5.38 15.18
N ARG A 13 -5.86 -5.09 15.88
CA ARG A 13 -5.67 -5.54 17.27
C ARG A 13 -6.70 -4.92 18.22
N ALA A 14 -7.01 -3.63 18.05
CA ALA A 14 -8.04 -2.98 18.84
C ALA A 14 -9.42 -3.63 18.63
N ALA A 15 -9.77 -4.00 17.39
CA ALA A 15 -11.01 -4.71 17.09
C ALA A 15 -11.08 -6.09 17.77
N ASP A 16 -9.98 -6.84 17.75
CA ASP A 16 -9.88 -8.15 18.41
C ASP A 16 -9.99 -8.03 19.94
N ASP A 17 -9.24 -7.10 20.56
CA ASP A 17 -9.25 -6.87 22.01
C ASP A 17 -10.65 -6.47 22.49
N ILE A 18 -11.33 -5.62 21.72
CA ILE A 18 -12.70 -5.18 21.98
C ILE A 18 -13.69 -6.35 21.89
N THR A 19 -13.55 -7.21 20.88
CA THR A 19 -14.38 -8.41 20.72
C THR A 19 -14.19 -9.38 21.90
N ALA A 20 -12.93 -9.58 22.32
CA ALA A 20 -12.59 -10.42 23.45
C ALA A 20 -13.17 -9.88 24.78
N ALA A 21 -13.08 -8.56 25.00
CA ALA A 21 -13.66 -7.90 26.17
C ALA A 21 -15.19 -8.08 26.23
N ASN A 22 -15.88 -7.95 25.09
CA ASN A 22 -17.32 -8.19 25.03
C ASN A 22 -17.70 -9.65 25.34
N LYS A 23 -16.92 -10.61 24.84
CA LYS A 23 -17.14 -12.02 25.17
C LYS A 23 -16.93 -12.29 26.66
N ALA A 24 -15.92 -11.67 27.27
CA ALA A 24 -15.69 -11.75 28.71
C ALA A 24 -16.85 -11.13 29.51
N LEU A 25 -17.35 -9.96 29.09
CA LEU A 25 -18.51 -9.30 29.71
C LEU A 25 -19.79 -10.16 29.59
N SER A 26 -20.01 -10.80 28.45
CA SER A 26 -21.15 -11.71 28.25
C SER A 26 -21.05 -13.01 29.07
N ASN A 27 -19.82 -13.46 29.37
CA ASN A 27 -19.59 -14.65 30.19
C ASN A 27 -19.60 -14.37 31.69
N ALA A 28 -19.35 -13.13 32.11
CA ALA A 28 -19.43 -12.69 33.50
C ALA A 28 -20.88 -12.63 34.05
N LYS A 29 -21.85 -13.22 33.33
CA LYS A 29 -23.22 -13.55 33.75
C LYS A 29 -23.21 -14.44 34.99
N GLY A 30 -22.85 -13.87 36.14
CA GLY A 30 -23.42 -14.34 37.38
C GLY A 30 -24.89 -13.98 37.32
N HIS A 31 -25.77 -14.97 37.44
CA HIS A 31 -26.98 -14.72 38.23
C HIS A 31 -26.54 -14.00 39.52
N ASP A 32 -27.38 -13.17 40.13
CA ASP A 32 -27.15 -12.58 41.46
C ASP A 32 -26.61 -11.13 41.51
N LEU A 33 -27.17 -10.20 40.72
CA LEU A 33 -27.12 -8.76 41.07
C LEU A 33 -28.25 -8.35 42.04
N GLY A 34 -29.07 -9.32 42.47
CA GLY A 34 -29.92 -9.23 43.66
C GLY A 34 -31.29 -8.59 43.48
N THR A 35 -31.63 -7.99 42.34
CA THR A 35 -32.99 -7.48 42.06
C THR A 35 -33.34 -7.48 40.55
N PRO A 36 -34.59 -7.84 40.15
CA PRO A 36 -34.99 -7.95 38.74
C PRO A 36 -34.77 -6.70 37.89
N GLY A 37 -34.91 -5.50 38.49
CA GLY A 37 -34.71 -4.24 37.78
C GLY A 37 -33.24 -3.96 37.42
N ILE A 38 -32.30 -4.37 38.27
CA ILE A 38 -30.87 -4.27 37.99
C ILE A 38 -30.46 -5.27 36.92
N ASP A 39 -31.03 -6.49 36.95
CA ASP A 39 -30.76 -7.51 35.95
C ASP A 39 -31.20 -7.04 34.55
N THR A 40 -32.43 -6.52 34.42
CA THR A 40 -32.94 -5.98 33.13
C THR A 40 -32.12 -4.79 32.64
N ALA A 41 -31.82 -3.80 33.49
CA ALA A 41 -31.01 -2.65 33.09
C ALA A 41 -29.59 -3.06 32.67
N SER A 42 -29.02 -4.08 33.32
CA SER A 42 -27.72 -4.63 32.98
C SER A 42 -27.74 -5.39 31.66
N GLU A 43 -28.83 -6.11 31.35
CA GLU A 43 -29.03 -6.74 30.04
C GLU A 43 -29.15 -5.70 28.92
N GLU A 44 -30.01 -4.69 29.06
CA GLU A 44 -30.18 -3.63 28.07
C GLU A 44 -28.88 -2.84 27.84
N PHE A 45 -28.15 -2.52 28.91
CA PHE A 45 -26.85 -1.88 28.82
C PHE A 45 -25.87 -2.75 28.03
N ARG A 46 -25.80 -4.04 28.33
CA ARG A 46 -24.90 -4.99 27.65
C ARG A 46 -25.22 -5.14 26.17
N ASP A 47 -26.49 -5.22 25.82
CA ASP A 47 -26.91 -5.37 24.42
C ASP A 47 -26.58 -4.11 23.63
N THR A 48 -26.88 -2.92 24.19
CA THR A 48 -26.52 -1.63 23.59
C THR A 48 -25.01 -1.46 23.48
N TRP A 49 -24.26 -1.85 24.52
CA TRP A 49 -22.81 -1.82 24.53
C TRP A 49 -22.22 -2.75 23.48
N SER A 50 -22.76 -3.97 23.35
CA SER A 50 -22.33 -4.94 22.35
C SER A 50 -22.54 -4.41 20.93
N ASP A 51 -23.70 -3.81 20.64
CA ASP A 51 -23.99 -3.19 19.35
C ASP A 51 -23.06 -2.00 19.04
N GLY A 52 -22.86 -1.11 20.01
CA GLY A 52 -21.97 0.05 19.85
C GLY A 52 -20.53 -0.37 19.58
N ILE A 53 -20.06 -1.40 20.27
CA ILE A 53 -18.74 -1.99 20.05
C ILE A 53 -18.63 -2.66 18.67
N SER A 54 -19.62 -3.44 18.24
CA SER A 54 -19.60 -4.04 16.89
C SER A 54 -19.46 -2.98 15.80
N LYS A 55 -20.18 -1.87 15.92
CA LYS A 55 -20.06 -0.72 15.00
C LYS A 55 -18.66 -0.10 14.99
N ILE A 56 -18.02 0.02 16.15
CA ILE A 56 -16.64 0.52 16.25
C ILE A 56 -15.68 -0.45 15.54
N SER A 57 -15.84 -1.76 15.76
CA SER A 57 -15.03 -2.79 15.09
C SER A 57 -15.20 -2.75 13.57
N GLU A 58 -16.43 -2.61 13.08
CA GLU A 58 -16.73 -2.49 11.65
C GLU A 58 -16.08 -1.23 11.05
N GLY A 59 -16.18 -0.09 11.73
CA GLY A 59 -15.55 1.16 11.29
C GLY A 59 -14.03 1.09 11.28
N ALA A 60 -13.42 0.44 12.27
CA ALA A 60 -11.97 0.21 12.32
C ALA A 60 -11.51 -0.67 11.15
N LYS A 61 -12.23 -1.76 10.87
CA LYS A 61 -11.96 -2.65 9.73
C LYS A 61 -12.10 -1.93 8.39
N ALA A 62 -13.20 -1.19 8.20
CA ALA A 62 -13.40 -0.41 6.97
C ALA A 62 -12.29 0.63 6.75
N THR A 63 -11.81 1.26 7.83
CA THR A 63 -10.68 2.18 7.78
C THR A 63 -9.39 1.45 7.41
N SER A 64 -9.11 0.30 8.04
CA SER A 64 -7.97 -0.56 7.74
C SER A 64 -7.95 -0.99 6.26
N ASP A 65 -9.09 -1.45 5.74
CA ASP A 65 -9.25 -1.85 4.33
C ASP A 65 -8.99 -0.69 3.37
N ALA A 66 -9.55 0.50 3.65
CA ALA A 66 -9.35 1.70 2.85
C ALA A 66 -7.86 2.13 2.82
N LEU A 67 -7.18 2.06 3.98
CA LEU A 67 -5.75 2.31 4.06
C LEU A 67 -4.93 1.28 3.27
N GLY A 68 -5.34 0.00 3.31
CA GLY A 68 -4.73 -1.06 2.51
C GLY A 68 -4.84 -0.82 1.01
N VAL A 69 -6.01 -0.38 0.55
CA VAL A 69 -6.24 0.03 -0.85
C VAL A 69 -5.34 1.21 -1.22
N ALA A 70 -5.32 2.27 -0.40
CA ALA A 70 -4.48 3.44 -0.63
C ALA A 70 -2.99 3.05 -0.75
N ARG A 71 -2.51 2.20 0.17
CA ARG A 71 -1.15 1.65 0.13
C ARG A 71 -0.88 0.90 -1.19
N SER A 72 -1.79 0.04 -1.63
CA SER A 72 -1.61 -0.70 -2.89
C SER A 72 -1.56 0.23 -4.09
N THR A 73 -2.41 1.26 -4.13
CA THR A 73 -2.43 2.26 -5.20
C THR A 73 -1.12 3.04 -5.27
N TYR A 74 -0.60 3.52 -4.14
CA TYR A 74 0.70 4.21 -4.11
C TYR A 74 1.84 3.32 -4.57
N ALA A 75 1.88 2.05 -4.14
CA ALA A 75 2.93 1.11 -4.56
C ALA A 75 2.89 0.83 -6.08
N LYS A 76 1.69 0.72 -6.66
CA LYS A 76 1.52 0.58 -8.12
C LYS A 76 2.01 1.81 -8.86
N LEU A 77 1.60 2.99 -8.41
CA LEU A 77 2.02 4.26 -9.01
C LEU A 77 3.55 4.43 -8.97
N GLU A 78 4.18 4.13 -7.83
CA GLU A 78 5.64 4.18 -7.69
C GLU A 78 6.33 3.23 -8.69
N ASN A 79 5.80 2.02 -8.89
CA ASN A 79 6.36 1.05 -9.81
C ASN A 79 6.18 1.46 -11.29
N GLU A 80 5.00 1.97 -11.64
CA GLU A 80 4.74 2.50 -13.00
C GLU A 80 5.65 3.69 -13.32
N VAL A 81 5.81 4.63 -12.39
CA VAL A 81 6.73 5.76 -12.54
C VAL A 81 8.18 5.29 -12.68
N ALA A 82 8.63 4.36 -11.83
CA ALA A 82 9.97 3.80 -11.91
C ALA A 82 10.22 3.11 -13.26
N SER A 83 9.25 2.35 -13.76
CA SER A 83 9.32 1.69 -15.06
C SER A 83 9.39 2.69 -16.21
N LEU A 84 8.60 3.77 -16.18
CA LEU A 84 8.63 4.81 -17.20
C LEU A 84 9.96 5.56 -17.20
N VAL A 85 10.50 5.88 -16.02
CA VAL A 85 11.81 6.53 -15.88
C VAL A 85 12.93 5.62 -16.39
N ALA A 86 12.91 4.33 -16.05
CA ALA A 86 13.89 3.37 -16.55
C ALA A 86 13.83 3.27 -18.08
N ALA A 87 12.64 3.12 -18.67
CA ALA A 87 12.45 3.09 -20.12
C ALA A 87 12.92 4.38 -20.82
N ALA A 88 12.68 5.55 -20.22
CA ALA A 88 13.15 6.83 -20.74
C ALA A 88 14.69 6.97 -20.66
N GLY A 89 15.30 6.42 -19.61
CA GLY A 89 16.76 6.34 -19.45
C GLY A 89 17.41 5.44 -20.50
N GLU A 90 16.82 4.28 -20.77
CA GLU A 90 17.27 3.35 -21.82
C GLU A 90 17.10 3.94 -23.23
N ALA A 91 15.98 4.62 -23.51
CA ALA A 91 15.77 5.33 -24.77
C ALA A 91 16.77 6.47 -25.00
N SER A 92 17.28 7.09 -23.92
CA SER A 92 18.31 8.13 -23.99
C SER A 92 19.75 7.57 -24.10
N GLN A 93 19.94 6.26 -23.89
CA GLN A 93 21.24 5.57 -24.00
C GLN A 93 21.40 4.73 -25.27
N ALA A 94 20.45 4.81 -26.23
CA ALA A 94 20.66 4.27 -27.57
C ALA A 94 21.95 4.84 -28.18
N PRO A 95 22.80 4.01 -28.79
CA PRO A 95 24.21 4.31 -28.94
C PRO A 95 24.44 5.47 -29.91
N THR A 96 25.18 6.48 -29.44
CA THR A 96 26.07 7.29 -30.27
C THR A 96 27.14 6.40 -30.89
N GLY A 97 26.73 5.62 -31.89
CA GLY A 97 27.60 4.88 -32.79
C GLY A 97 28.34 5.85 -33.71
N GLY A 98 29.47 6.37 -33.23
CA GLY A 98 30.66 6.71 -34.00
C GLY A 98 30.53 7.64 -35.22
N SER A 99 30.60 8.94 -34.98
CA SER A 99 31.25 9.88 -35.92
C SER A 99 32.45 10.50 -35.21
N GLN A 100 33.53 9.71 -35.11
CA GLN A 100 34.84 10.24 -34.78
C GLN A 100 35.33 11.01 -36.01
N ALA A 101 35.44 12.32 -35.84
CA ALA A 101 36.20 13.18 -36.72
C ALA A 101 37.65 12.69 -36.77
N GLY A 102 38.02 12.07 -37.89
CA GLY A 102 39.40 11.92 -38.34
C GLY A 102 39.64 12.92 -39.47
N ALA A 103 40.05 14.13 -39.12
CA ALA A 103 40.77 14.98 -40.07
C ALA A 103 42.18 14.40 -40.20
N GLY A 104 42.53 13.91 -41.39
CA GLY A 104 43.87 13.40 -41.68
C GLY A 104 43.91 12.45 -42.88
N GLU A 105 44.21 13.02 -44.05
CA GLU A 105 44.93 12.42 -45.19
C GLU A 105 44.47 11.06 -45.75
N GLY A 106 43.98 11.06 -47.00
CA GLY A 106 43.87 9.82 -47.77
C GLY A 106 42.87 9.81 -48.92
N GLN A 107 42.65 10.90 -49.64
CA GLN A 107 41.85 10.91 -50.88
C GLN A 107 42.62 11.53 -52.05
N SER A 108 43.80 10.99 -52.33
CA SER A 108 44.57 11.27 -53.55
C SER A 108 45.15 9.97 -54.09
N SER A 109 44.32 9.06 -54.61
CA SER A 109 44.84 7.87 -55.30
C SER A 109 43.89 7.27 -56.35
N HIS A 110 42.59 7.57 -56.33
CA HIS A 110 41.68 6.90 -57.27
C HIS A 110 41.36 7.69 -58.55
N ILE A 111 41.64 9.00 -58.57
CA ILE A 111 41.34 9.87 -59.72
C ILE A 111 42.50 9.89 -60.73
N GLU A 112 43.76 9.75 -60.29
CA GLU A 112 44.93 9.77 -61.18
C GLU A 112 45.11 8.47 -61.99
N GLN A 113 44.60 7.33 -61.53
CA GLN A 113 44.73 6.05 -62.25
C GLN A 113 43.85 5.92 -63.50
N ARG A 114 42.92 6.86 -63.74
CA ARG A 114 42.01 6.80 -64.90
C ARG A 114 42.46 7.64 -66.10
N LEU A 115 43.57 8.37 -65.99
CA LEU A 115 44.08 9.28 -67.04
C LEU A 115 45.38 8.80 -67.69
N SER A 116 45.88 7.61 -67.34
CA SER A 116 47.13 7.05 -67.86
C SER A 116 46.97 5.74 -68.65
N GLY A 117 45.75 5.44 -69.13
CA GLY A 117 45.45 4.30 -69.99
C GLY A 117 45.10 4.73 -71.40
#